data_AF-A0A6I2U9Q5-F1
#
_entry.id   AF-A0A6I2U9Q5-F1
#
_cell.length_a   1.000
_cell.length_b   1.000
_cell.length_c   1.000
_cell.angle_alpha   90.00
_cell.angle_beta   90.00
_cell.angle_gamma   90.00
#
_symmetry.space_group_name_H-M   'P 1'
#
loop_
_entity.id
_entity.type
_entity.pdbx_description
1 polymer ?
#
loop_
_entity_poly.entity_id
_entity_poly.type
_entity_poly.pdbx_seq_one_letter_code
_entity_poly.pdbx_strand_id
1 'polypeptide(L)'
;MSLKGTAWHRMAGYASEIRHTANDLLQGKENVHKSVFDETHSAYQPMKERGVDGLFDWLYSVGICGHASKPGLCVNGSYLDCNPTEACAKYCYACFGHYIMRKVAIKGELIALAAHLDPYRVAHMISCEYNVAPTHRHGEALRMFDKGDINDDWLKVIELLNERGIRTQIFSKYPELIQKLDRDMNVIMWSVDASAKNLHIYPTLPLAFVYKNKDYPMLDKLKDRFLEYGGVVLPIKGSKEIPVVPAWAEKYMCPIDSGKKTIQKGVIKRAGEWRCPDCDLHGSAGCFYGRSLCNIKRTLA
;
A
#
# COMPACT_ATOMS: atom_id res chain seq x y z
N MET A 1 -14.10 3.90 -21.41
CA MET A 1 -14.02 2.45 -21.10
C MET A 1 -14.62 2.22 -19.72
N SER A 2 -15.37 1.14 -19.53
CA SER A 2 -16.06 0.84 -18.26
C SER A 2 -15.19 -0.06 -17.38
N LEU A 3 -15.04 0.27 -16.09
CA LEU A 3 -14.36 -0.58 -15.11
C LEU A 3 -15.25 -1.72 -14.59
N LYS A 4 -16.52 -1.77 -15.01
CA LYS A 4 -17.51 -2.77 -14.56
C LYS A 4 -17.02 -4.19 -14.84
N GLY A 5 -17.19 -5.08 -13.87
CA GLY A 5 -16.81 -6.49 -13.99
C GLY A 5 -15.31 -6.78 -13.80
N THR A 6 -14.46 -5.76 -13.62
CA THR A 6 -13.06 -5.96 -13.21
C THR A 6 -12.95 -6.52 -11.79
N ALA A 7 -11.78 -7.05 -11.43
CA ALA A 7 -11.53 -7.57 -10.09
C ALA A 7 -11.66 -6.47 -9.03
N TRP A 8 -11.10 -5.28 -9.32
CA TRP A 8 -11.26 -4.10 -8.48
C TRP A 8 -12.73 -3.68 -8.31
N HIS A 9 -13.51 -3.61 -9.40
CA HIS A 9 -14.91 -3.17 -9.31
C HIS A 9 -15.74 -4.04 -8.36
N ARG A 10 -15.54 -5.36 -8.36
CA ARG A 10 -16.20 -6.26 -7.40
C ARG A 10 -15.80 -5.96 -5.96
N MET A 11 -14.50 -5.75 -5.73
CA MET A 11 -13.98 -5.46 -4.40
C MET A 11 -14.38 -4.06 -3.90
N ALA A 12 -14.49 -3.08 -4.79
CA ALA A 12 -14.99 -1.74 -4.48
C ALA A 12 -16.49 -1.78 -4.13
N GLY A 13 -17.30 -2.58 -4.83
CA GLY A 13 -18.69 -2.84 -4.45
C GLY A 13 -18.80 -3.42 -3.03
N TYR A 14 -18.02 -4.45 -2.73
CA TYR A 14 -17.98 -5.04 -1.39
C TYR A 14 -17.48 -4.07 -0.32
N ALA A 15 -16.48 -3.25 -0.63
CA ALA A 15 -15.99 -2.19 0.25
C ALA A 15 -17.08 -1.14 0.55
N SER A 16 -17.88 -0.78 -0.45
CA SER A 16 -19.00 0.15 -0.30
C SER A 16 -20.05 -0.41 0.67
N GLU A 17 -20.39 -1.70 0.57
CA GLU A 17 -21.31 -2.37 1.50
C GLU A 17 -20.77 -2.33 2.94
N ILE A 18 -19.48 -2.66 3.13
CA ILE A 18 -18.82 -2.60 4.45
C ILE A 18 -18.88 -1.18 5.02
N ARG A 19 -18.53 -0.17 4.24
CA ARG A 19 -18.56 1.24 4.67
C ARG A 19 -19.95 1.68 5.07
N HIS A 20 -20.94 1.38 4.24
CA HIS A 20 -22.31 1.77 4.48
C HIS A 20 -22.82 1.17 5.79
N THR A 21 -22.65 -0.15 5.98
CA THR A 21 -23.09 -0.78 7.21
C THR A 21 -22.31 -0.31 8.44
N ALA A 22 -21.00 -0.07 8.32
CA ALA A 22 -20.22 0.48 9.42
C ALA A 22 -20.73 1.86 9.85
N ASN A 23 -20.98 2.75 8.88
CA ASN A 23 -21.51 4.09 9.17
C ASN A 23 -22.90 4.03 9.84
N ASP A 24 -23.79 3.15 9.40
CA ASP A 24 -25.09 2.97 10.03
C ASP A 24 -24.96 2.47 11.48
N LEU A 25 -24.05 1.51 11.74
CA LEU A 25 -23.78 1.03 13.10
C LEU A 25 -23.22 2.13 14.01
N LEU A 26 -22.26 2.92 13.51
CA LEU A 26 -21.66 4.03 14.26
C LEU A 26 -22.69 5.13 14.60
N GLN A 27 -23.77 5.22 13.81
CA GLN A 27 -24.89 6.13 14.03
C GLN A 27 -26.01 5.51 14.89
N GLY A 28 -25.81 4.29 15.41
CA GLY A 28 -26.80 3.59 16.24
C GLY A 28 -28.02 3.08 15.47
N LYS A 29 -27.95 3.02 14.12
CA LYS A 29 -29.06 2.49 13.32
C LYS A 29 -29.08 0.97 13.37
N GLU A 30 -30.29 0.41 13.44
CA GLU A 30 -30.48 -1.03 13.34
C GLU A 30 -30.34 -1.48 11.88
N ASN A 31 -29.47 -2.47 11.65
CA ASN A 31 -29.41 -3.14 10.36
C ASN A 31 -30.58 -4.13 10.26
N VAL A 32 -31.54 -3.83 9.39
CA VAL A 32 -32.74 -4.65 9.17
C VAL A 32 -32.48 -5.84 8.22
N HIS A 33 -31.26 -5.95 7.69
CA HIS A 33 -30.86 -6.95 6.69
C HIS A 33 -29.58 -7.66 7.11
N LYS A 34 -29.35 -8.85 6.53
CA LYS A 34 -28.11 -9.62 6.73
C LYS A 34 -26.91 -8.74 6.33
N SER A 35 -26.11 -8.35 7.30
CA SER A 35 -24.93 -7.51 7.11
C SER A 35 -23.73 -8.32 6.64
N VAL A 36 -22.81 -7.66 5.95
CA VAL A 36 -21.46 -8.18 5.70
C VAL A 36 -20.70 -8.54 6.99
N PHE A 37 -21.13 -7.99 8.14
CA PHE A 37 -20.57 -8.22 9.45
C PHE A 37 -21.21 -9.38 10.25
N ASP A 38 -22.32 -9.95 9.79
CA ASP A 38 -23.06 -10.97 10.57
C ASP A 38 -22.26 -12.26 10.77
N GLU A 39 -21.30 -12.54 9.90
CA GLU A 39 -20.39 -13.68 10.02
C GLU A 39 -19.08 -13.31 10.75
N THR A 40 -18.91 -12.03 11.08
CA THR A 40 -17.80 -11.48 11.87
C THR A 40 -18.35 -10.70 13.07
N HIS A 41 -19.12 -11.40 13.93
CA HIS A 41 -19.74 -10.84 15.14
C HIS A 41 -18.78 -9.99 15.99
N SER A 42 -17.47 -10.27 15.91
CA SER A 42 -16.43 -9.56 16.65
C SER A 42 -16.35 -8.06 16.37
N ALA A 43 -16.63 -7.60 15.15
CA ALA A 43 -16.58 -6.17 14.81
C ALA A 43 -17.95 -5.49 15.01
N TYR A 44 -19.03 -6.23 14.75
CA TYR A 44 -20.39 -5.72 14.77
C TYR A 44 -20.81 -5.23 16.17
N GLN A 45 -20.69 -6.08 17.19
CA GLN A 45 -21.23 -5.78 18.52
C GLN A 45 -20.54 -4.56 19.16
N PRO A 46 -19.20 -4.45 19.17
CA PRO A 46 -18.53 -3.27 19.70
C PRO A 46 -19.02 -1.98 19.04
N MET A 47 -19.09 -1.94 17.70
CA MET A 47 -19.55 -0.74 16.97
C MET A 47 -21.02 -0.42 17.26
N LYS A 48 -21.90 -1.43 17.37
CA LYS A 48 -23.32 -1.22 17.70
C LYS A 48 -23.50 -0.64 19.11
N GLU A 49 -22.76 -1.15 20.09
CA GLU A 49 -22.93 -0.80 21.50
C GLU A 49 -22.20 0.50 21.89
N ARG A 50 -21.04 0.76 21.28
CA ARG A 50 -20.12 1.83 21.69
C ARG A 50 -19.74 2.80 20.56
N GLY A 51 -20.37 2.68 19.39
CA GLY A 51 -20.12 3.56 18.25
C GLY A 51 -18.64 3.58 17.85
N VAL A 52 -18.08 4.79 17.73
CA VAL A 52 -16.69 5.01 17.29
C VAL A 52 -15.68 4.36 18.24
N ASP A 53 -15.90 4.41 19.56
CA ASP A 53 -15.01 3.75 20.51
C ASP A 53 -15.01 2.23 20.34
N GLY A 54 -16.17 1.65 20.04
CA GLY A 54 -16.28 0.23 19.72
C GLY A 54 -15.50 -0.19 18.48
N LEU A 55 -15.48 0.65 17.44
CA LEU A 55 -14.62 0.44 16.26
C LEU A 55 -13.14 0.39 16.67
N PHE A 56 -12.69 1.35 17.46
CA PHE A 56 -11.30 1.41 17.89
C PHE A 56 -10.93 0.26 18.82
N ASP A 57 -11.78 -0.11 19.78
CA ASP A 57 -11.59 -1.28 20.65
C ASP A 57 -11.39 -2.55 19.81
N TRP A 58 -12.22 -2.73 18.78
CA TRP A 58 -12.09 -3.86 17.89
C TRP A 58 -10.76 -3.82 17.13
N LEU A 59 -10.38 -2.67 16.56
CA LEU A 59 -9.10 -2.50 15.86
C LEU A 59 -7.91 -2.77 16.77
N TYR A 60 -7.95 -2.36 18.04
CA TYR A 60 -6.91 -2.71 19.02
C TYR A 60 -6.83 -4.22 19.23
N SER A 61 -7.97 -4.92 19.28
CA SER A 61 -7.99 -6.37 19.51
C SER A 61 -7.45 -7.20 18.34
N VAL A 62 -7.62 -6.72 17.09
CA VAL A 62 -7.20 -7.45 15.88
C VAL A 62 -5.89 -6.90 15.28
N GLY A 63 -5.33 -5.87 15.90
CA GLY A 63 -4.23 -5.04 15.40
C GLY A 63 -4.59 -4.21 14.17
N ILE A 64 -3.84 -3.17 13.86
CA ILE A 64 -3.98 -2.32 12.67
C ILE A 64 -3.00 -2.71 11.57
N CYS A 65 -1.79 -3.13 11.92
CA CYS A 65 -0.81 -3.61 10.97
C CYS A 65 -1.16 -5.04 10.52
N GLY A 66 -1.20 -5.25 9.21
CA GLY A 66 -1.41 -6.54 8.57
C GLY A 66 -0.09 -7.23 8.27
N HIS A 67 -0.13 -8.57 8.23
CA HIS A 67 1.01 -9.41 7.85
C HIS A 67 0.78 -10.02 6.47
N ALA A 68 0.55 -9.17 5.47
CA ALA A 68 0.42 -9.67 4.11
C ALA A 68 1.72 -10.35 3.66
N SER A 69 1.60 -11.42 2.87
CA SER A 69 2.72 -12.28 2.48
C SER A 69 3.89 -11.52 1.83
N LYS A 70 3.63 -10.36 1.20
CA LYS A 70 4.66 -9.55 0.56
C LYS A 70 5.40 -8.56 1.47
N PRO A 71 4.72 -7.59 2.13
CA PRO A 71 5.42 -6.63 2.98
C PRO A 71 5.78 -7.20 4.35
N GLY A 72 5.16 -8.30 4.81
CA GLY A 72 5.35 -8.85 6.16
C GLY A 72 4.73 -7.99 7.26
N LEU A 73 4.72 -6.66 7.10
CA LEU A 73 4.05 -5.68 7.94
C LEU A 73 3.58 -4.49 7.09
N CYS A 74 2.28 -4.22 7.05
CA CYS A 74 1.70 -3.12 6.26
C CYS A 74 0.40 -2.57 6.84
N VAL A 75 0.05 -1.34 6.49
CA VAL A 75 -1.27 -0.77 6.77
C VAL A 75 -2.10 -0.77 5.49
N ASN A 76 -3.33 -1.27 5.55
CA ASN A 76 -4.25 -1.28 4.40
C ASN A 76 -5.09 0.00 4.37
N GLY A 77 -5.39 0.50 3.17
CA GLY A 77 -6.43 1.49 2.91
C GLY A 77 -7.71 0.86 2.35
N SER A 78 -8.55 1.70 1.74
CA SER A 78 -9.83 1.30 1.15
C SER A 78 -9.73 1.09 -0.37
N TYR A 79 -10.54 0.16 -0.90
CA TYR A 79 -10.75 0.11 -2.35
C TYR A 79 -11.51 1.31 -2.92
N LEU A 80 -12.27 2.00 -2.07
CA LEU A 80 -13.03 3.20 -2.43
C LEU A 80 -12.12 4.41 -2.63
N ASP A 81 -10.95 4.40 -1.99
CA ASP A 81 -9.93 5.43 -2.16
C ASP A 81 -9.12 5.23 -3.44
N CYS A 82 -9.32 4.15 -4.22
CA CYS A 82 -8.50 3.91 -5.41
C CYS A 82 -9.00 4.69 -6.65
N ASN A 83 -8.05 5.18 -7.46
CA ASN A 83 -8.30 5.66 -8.82
C ASN A 83 -7.55 4.81 -9.87
N PRO A 84 -7.99 3.56 -10.13
CA PRO A 84 -7.24 2.65 -10.97
C PRO A 84 -7.42 2.96 -12.46
N THR A 85 -6.34 2.80 -13.23
CA THR A 85 -6.43 2.60 -14.67
C THR A 85 -7.12 1.27 -14.99
N GLU A 86 -7.57 1.05 -16.23
CA GLU A 86 -8.18 -0.23 -16.61
C GLU A 86 -7.25 -1.42 -16.35
N ALA A 87 -5.97 -1.28 -16.68
CA ALA A 87 -4.97 -2.31 -16.41
C ALA A 87 -4.83 -2.59 -14.91
N CYS A 88 -4.77 -1.54 -14.09
CA CYS A 88 -4.75 -1.67 -12.64
C CYS A 88 -6.01 -2.37 -12.13
N ALA A 89 -7.20 -1.92 -12.53
CA ALA A 89 -8.48 -2.50 -12.10
C ALA A 89 -8.61 -3.99 -12.45
N LYS A 90 -8.08 -4.39 -13.62
CA LYS A 90 -8.14 -5.77 -14.12
C LYS A 90 -7.11 -6.69 -13.44
N TYR A 91 -5.88 -6.21 -13.22
CA TYR A 91 -4.74 -7.02 -12.79
C TYR A 91 -4.26 -6.72 -11.36
N CYS A 92 -5.01 -5.93 -10.59
CA CYS A 92 -4.64 -5.55 -9.22
C CYS A 92 -4.42 -6.79 -8.36
N TYR A 93 -3.18 -6.99 -7.88
CA TYR A 93 -2.83 -8.14 -7.06
C TYR A 93 -3.59 -8.17 -5.72
N ALA A 94 -3.95 -7.00 -5.19
CA ALA A 94 -4.73 -6.90 -3.96
C ALA A 94 -6.15 -7.43 -4.16
N CYS A 95 -6.66 -7.53 -5.38
CA CYS A 95 -7.97 -8.15 -5.65
C CYS A 95 -7.93 -9.68 -5.73
N PHE A 96 -6.86 -10.31 -5.26
CA PHE A 96 -6.68 -11.77 -5.26
C PHE A 96 -6.03 -12.26 -3.95
N GLY A 97 -5.99 -13.58 -3.77
CA GLY A 97 -5.27 -14.22 -2.66
C GLY A 97 -5.84 -13.87 -1.27
N HIS A 98 -4.98 -13.57 -0.31
CA HIS A 98 -5.40 -13.30 1.06
C HIS A 98 -6.20 -11.99 1.23
N TYR A 99 -6.06 -11.03 0.33
CA TYR A 99 -6.74 -9.73 0.45
C TYR A 99 -8.24 -9.78 0.11
N ILE A 100 -8.70 -10.82 -0.58
CA ILE A 100 -10.14 -11.05 -0.84
C ILE A 100 -10.81 -11.81 0.31
N MET A 101 -10.06 -12.29 1.30
CA MET A 101 -10.65 -12.89 2.49
C MET A 101 -11.47 -11.82 3.22
N ARG A 102 -12.73 -12.12 3.52
CA ARG A 102 -13.70 -11.16 4.11
C ARG A 102 -13.14 -10.40 5.30
N LYS A 103 -12.50 -11.10 6.25
CA LYS A 103 -11.89 -10.49 7.45
C LYS A 103 -10.83 -9.44 7.10
N VAL A 104 -10.00 -9.68 6.08
CA VAL A 104 -8.96 -8.74 5.63
C VAL A 104 -9.59 -7.56 4.90
N ALA A 105 -10.61 -7.81 4.08
CA ALA A 105 -11.36 -6.76 3.40
C ALA A 105 -12.03 -5.82 4.42
N ILE A 106 -12.80 -6.38 5.35
CA ILE A 106 -13.47 -5.65 6.45
C ILE A 106 -12.47 -4.84 7.27
N LYS A 107 -11.38 -5.47 7.74
CA LYS A 107 -10.34 -4.78 8.52
C LYS A 107 -9.78 -3.59 7.75
N GLY A 108 -9.44 -3.74 6.46
CA GLY A 108 -8.91 -2.64 5.66
C GLY A 108 -9.88 -1.46 5.52
N GLU A 109 -11.17 -1.74 5.29
CA GLU A 109 -12.18 -0.68 5.22
C GLU A 109 -12.38 0.01 6.56
N LEU A 110 -12.40 -0.74 7.66
CA LEU A 110 -12.55 -0.18 9.00
C LEU A 110 -11.33 0.65 9.43
N ILE A 111 -10.12 0.27 9.04
CA ILE A 111 -8.91 1.08 9.23
C ILE A 111 -9.01 2.42 8.51
N ALA A 112 -9.43 2.40 7.24
CA ALA A 112 -9.69 3.63 6.51
C ALA A 112 -10.82 4.47 7.13
N LEU A 113 -11.73 3.87 7.92
CA LEU A 113 -12.79 4.63 8.65
C LEU A 113 -12.18 5.36 9.81
N ALA A 114 -11.43 4.61 10.60
CA ALA A 114 -10.76 5.11 11.76
C ALA A 114 -9.81 6.25 11.38
N ALA A 115 -9.13 6.17 10.24
CA ALA A 115 -8.25 7.24 9.77
C ALA A 115 -9.01 8.55 9.48
N HIS A 116 -10.21 8.45 8.92
CA HIS A 116 -11.10 9.60 8.70
C HIS A 116 -11.67 10.16 10.01
N LEU A 117 -12.08 9.29 10.93
CA LEU A 117 -12.75 9.68 12.17
C LEU A 117 -11.79 10.26 13.22
N ASP A 118 -10.62 9.65 13.39
CA ASP A 118 -9.59 10.07 14.35
C ASP A 118 -8.19 9.65 13.86
N PRO A 119 -7.53 10.49 13.05
CA PRO A 119 -6.21 10.19 12.52
C PRO A 119 -5.14 10.12 13.62
N TYR A 120 -5.33 10.76 14.78
CA TYR A 120 -4.40 10.72 15.89
C TYR A 120 -4.38 9.35 16.56
N ARG A 121 -5.56 8.81 16.85
CA ARG A 121 -5.70 7.47 17.43
C ARG A 121 -5.17 6.40 16.48
N VAL A 122 -5.43 6.52 15.18
CA VAL A 122 -4.85 5.62 14.17
C VAL A 122 -3.33 5.70 14.12
N ALA A 123 -2.74 6.90 14.06
CA ALA A 123 -1.29 7.06 14.05
C ALA A 123 -0.65 6.48 15.33
N HIS A 124 -1.28 6.68 16.49
CA HIS A 124 -0.84 6.10 17.75
C HIS A 124 -0.86 4.56 17.71
N MET A 125 -1.96 3.95 17.25
CA MET A 125 -2.08 2.50 17.12
C MET A 125 -1.02 1.91 16.19
N ILE A 126 -0.84 2.51 15.01
CA ILE A 126 0.18 2.09 14.05
C ILE A 126 1.57 2.20 14.69
N SER A 127 1.87 3.30 15.39
CA SER A 127 3.16 3.49 16.05
C SER A 127 3.42 2.44 17.13
N CYS A 128 2.44 2.14 17.98
CA CYS A 128 2.58 1.14 19.04
C CYS A 128 2.89 -0.25 18.47
N GLU A 129 2.20 -0.65 17.40
CA GLU A 129 2.46 -1.95 16.75
C GLU A 129 3.76 -1.96 15.95
N TYR A 130 4.08 -0.89 15.25
CA TYR A 130 5.27 -0.83 14.40
C TYR A 130 6.55 -0.76 15.22
N ASN A 131 6.57 0.01 16.32
CA ASN A 131 7.78 0.24 17.12
C ASN A 131 8.36 -1.04 17.74
N VAL A 132 7.52 -2.04 17.98
CA VAL A 132 7.97 -3.34 18.52
C VAL A 132 8.40 -4.33 17.42
N ALA A 133 8.14 -4.02 16.15
CA ALA A 133 8.48 -4.89 15.03
C ALA A 133 9.99 -4.88 14.72
N PRO A 134 10.59 -6.02 14.30
CA PRO A 134 11.99 -6.07 13.89
C PRO A 134 12.31 -5.10 12.74
N THR A 135 11.35 -4.84 11.86
CA THR A 135 11.50 -3.91 10.72
C THR A 135 11.78 -2.49 11.20
N HIS A 136 11.08 -2.03 12.25
CA HIS A 136 11.30 -0.72 12.84
C HIS A 136 12.68 -0.61 13.49
N ARG A 137 13.13 -1.67 14.20
CA ARG A 137 14.47 -1.69 14.81
C ARG A 137 15.60 -1.54 13.80
N HIS A 138 15.38 -1.97 12.56
CA HIS A 138 16.32 -1.77 11.46
C HIS A 138 16.12 -0.44 10.71
N GLY A 139 15.15 0.38 11.11
CA GLY A 139 14.81 1.67 10.51
C GLY A 139 14.04 1.57 9.18
N GLU A 140 13.58 0.37 8.82
CA GLU A 140 12.90 0.13 7.54
C GLU A 140 11.63 0.99 7.43
N ALA A 141 11.21 1.32 6.20
CA ALA A 141 9.98 2.06 5.97
C ALA A 141 8.74 1.17 6.14
N LEU A 142 7.74 1.64 6.89
CA LEU A 142 6.43 0.99 7.00
C LEU A 142 5.70 1.05 5.66
N ARG A 143 5.29 -0.10 5.13
CA ARG A 143 4.48 -0.15 3.91
C ARG A 143 3.05 0.35 4.19
N MET A 144 2.66 1.41 3.50
CA MET A 144 1.29 1.90 3.49
C MET A 144 0.56 1.45 2.21
N PHE A 145 -0.75 1.27 2.33
CA PHE A 145 -1.68 1.00 1.23
C PHE A 145 -1.31 -0.21 0.36
N ASP A 146 -0.97 -1.33 1.00
CA ASP A 146 -0.75 -2.59 0.29
C ASP A 146 -2.04 -3.09 -0.40
N LYS A 147 -3.19 -2.79 0.21
CA LYS A 147 -4.50 -2.70 -0.41
C LYS A 147 -4.98 -1.25 -0.32
N GLY A 148 -5.68 -0.76 -1.34
CA GLY A 148 -6.27 0.58 -1.34
C GLY A 148 -5.30 1.65 -1.83
N ASP A 149 -5.66 2.91 -1.64
CA ASP A 149 -4.80 4.05 -1.95
C ASP A 149 -4.96 5.13 -0.88
N ILE A 150 -4.17 6.20 -0.98
CA ILE A 150 -4.19 7.37 -0.11
C ILE A 150 -5.39 8.27 -0.43
N ASN A 151 -5.88 8.98 0.59
CA ASN A 151 -6.81 10.11 0.48
C ASN A 151 -6.33 11.24 1.42
N ASP A 152 -7.06 12.36 1.52
CA ASP A 152 -6.64 13.49 2.36
C ASP A 152 -6.55 13.13 3.86
N ASP A 153 -7.40 12.24 4.38
CA ASP A 153 -7.38 11.84 5.79
C ASP A 153 -6.05 11.18 6.19
N TRP A 154 -5.47 10.40 5.27
CA TRP A 154 -4.20 9.72 5.49
C TRP A 154 -3.00 10.66 5.55
N LEU A 155 -3.08 11.88 4.99
CA LEU A 155 -1.98 12.85 5.05
C LEU A 155 -1.64 13.17 6.50
N LYS A 156 -2.66 13.40 7.35
CA LYS A 156 -2.43 13.69 8.77
C LYS A 156 -1.88 12.48 9.52
N VAL A 157 -2.35 11.27 9.22
CA VAL A 157 -1.81 10.04 9.81
C VAL A 157 -0.31 9.90 9.50
N ILE A 158 0.08 10.12 8.25
CA ILE A 158 1.49 10.01 7.81
C ILE A 158 2.36 11.07 8.47
N GLU A 159 1.90 12.33 8.54
CA GLU A 159 2.57 13.41 9.25
C GLU A 159 2.85 13.02 10.71
N LEU A 160 1.83 12.52 11.43
CA LEU A 160 1.94 12.07 12.81
C LEU A 160 2.88 10.87 12.98
N LEU A 161 2.95 9.96 12.00
CA LEU A 161 3.92 8.87 12.00
C LEU A 161 5.35 9.40 11.81
N ASN A 162 5.54 10.37 10.91
CA ASN A 162 6.84 10.99 10.67
C ASN A 162 7.36 11.76 11.89
N GLU A 163 6.49 12.49 12.60
CA GLU A 163 6.83 13.13 13.89
C GLU A 163 7.33 12.13 14.94
N ARG A 164 6.88 10.86 14.85
CA ARG A 164 7.31 9.75 15.73
C ARG A 164 8.54 9.00 15.19
N GLY A 165 9.19 9.52 14.14
CA GLY A 165 10.36 8.89 13.52
C GLY A 165 10.03 7.67 12.65
N ILE A 166 8.76 7.42 12.34
CA ILE A 166 8.34 6.30 11.50
C ILE A 166 8.32 6.74 10.04
N ARG A 167 9.23 6.18 9.25
CA ARG A 167 9.29 6.35 7.80
C ARG A 167 8.22 5.50 7.14
N THR A 168 7.63 5.97 6.05
CA THR A 168 6.62 5.21 5.29
C THR A 168 7.05 4.97 3.84
N GLN A 169 6.56 3.88 3.26
CA GLN A 169 6.63 3.60 1.83
C GLN A 169 5.23 3.65 1.23
N ILE A 170 5.02 4.54 0.27
CA ILE A 170 3.71 4.86 -0.30
C ILE A 170 3.78 4.79 -1.83
N PHE A 171 2.97 3.92 -2.43
CA PHE A 171 2.71 3.91 -3.87
C PHE A 171 1.26 4.35 -4.10
N SER A 172 1.05 5.36 -4.92
CA SER A 172 -0.29 5.94 -5.10
C SER A 172 -0.59 6.35 -6.52
N LYS A 173 -1.87 6.36 -6.92
CA LYS A 173 -2.38 6.93 -8.17
C LYS A 173 -2.62 8.44 -8.10
N TYR A 174 -2.52 9.07 -6.92
CA TYR A 174 -2.81 10.50 -6.68
C TYR A 174 -1.54 11.33 -6.51
N PRO A 175 -0.90 11.77 -7.61
CA PRO A 175 0.34 12.54 -7.55
C PRO A 175 0.20 13.85 -6.75
N GLU A 176 -0.98 14.47 -6.81
CA GLU A 176 -1.30 15.71 -6.12
C GLU A 176 -1.33 15.59 -4.59
N LEU A 177 -1.62 14.40 -4.07
CA LEU A 177 -1.62 14.10 -2.64
C LEU A 177 -0.22 13.74 -2.19
N ILE A 178 0.43 12.80 -2.88
CA ILE A 178 1.72 12.28 -2.43
C ILE A 178 2.87 13.29 -2.57
N GLN A 179 2.73 14.31 -3.43
CA GLN A 179 3.70 15.41 -3.49
C GLN A 179 3.69 16.31 -2.23
N LYS A 180 2.61 16.27 -1.42
CA LYS A 180 2.50 17.04 -0.17
C LYS A 180 3.31 16.42 0.97
N LEU A 181 3.73 15.17 0.83
CA LEU A 181 4.41 14.41 1.87
C LEU A 181 5.92 14.69 1.84
N ASP A 182 6.55 14.63 3.01
CA ASP A 182 8.00 14.74 3.14
C ASP A 182 8.71 13.57 2.44
N ARG A 183 9.47 13.89 1.39
CA ARG A 183 10.19 12.93 0.54
C ARG A 183 11.55 12.54 1.08
N ASP A 184 12.09 13.31 2.04
CA ASP A 184 13.34 12.97 2.72
C ASP A 184 13.06 11.94 3.82
N MET A 185 11.89 12.04 4.44
CA MET A 185 11.43 11.05 5.42
C MET A 185 10.85 9.78 4.76
N ASN A 186 10.06 9.92 3.70
CA ASN A 186 9.26 8.81 3.14
C ASN A 186 9.71 8.37 1.75
N VAL A 187 9.50 7.08 1.46
CA VAL A 187 9.68 6.51 0.12
C VAL A 187 8.37 6.60 -0.65
N ILE A 188 8.24 7.66 -1.44
CA ILE A 188 7.02 7.98 -2.18
C ILE A 188 7.22 7.73 -3.67
N MET A 189 6.26 7.05 -4.30
CA MET A 189 6.27 6.83 -5.75
C MET A 189 4.89 6.98 -6.37
N TRP A 190 4.83 7.64 -7.51
CA TRP A 190 3.64 7.73 -8.33
C TRP A 190 3.45 6.47 -9.16
N SER A 191 2.36 5.75 -8.91
CA SER A 191 1.99 4.53 -9.60
C SER A 191 1.46 4.82 -11.00
N VAL A 192 2.27 4.55 -12.02
CA VAL A 192 1.92 4.82 -13.43
C VAL A 192 2.05 3.55 -14.27
N ASP A 193 1.41 3.57 -15.43
CA ASP A 193 1.54 2.54 -16.46
C ASP A 193 1.62 3.22 -17.82
N ALA A 194 1.75 2.45 -18.90
CA ALA A 194 1.94 2.99 -20.25
C ALA A 194 0.78 3.88 -20.75
N SER A 195 -0.38 3.90 -20.08
CA SER A 195 -1.49 4.79 -20.41
C SER A 195 -1.41 6.18 -19.76
N ALA A 196 -0.40 6.44 -18.90
CA ALA A 196 -0.25 7.72 -18.20
C ALA A 196 0.09 8.87 -19.16
N LYS A 197 -0.88 9.77 -19.38
CA LYS A 197 -0.74 10.93 -20.30
C LYS A 197 -0.13 12.19 -19.65
N ASN A 198 -0.20 12.27 -18.32
CA ASN A 198 0.06 13.52 -17.58
C ASN A 198 1.41 13.51 -16.84
N LEU A 199 2.38 12.74 -17.32
CA LEU A 199 3.67 12.56 -16.64
C LEU A 199 4.46 13.87 -16.49
N HIS A 200 4.24 14.83 -17.39
CA HIS A 200 4.87 16.14 -17.41
C HIS A 200 4.36 17.09 -16.32
N ILE A 201 3.18 16.84 -15.74
CA ILE A 201 2.60 17.71 -14.68
C ILE A 201 3.40 17.59 -13.39
N TYR A 202 3.91 16.37 -13.11
CA TYR A 202 4.68 16.08 -11.90
C TYR A 202 6.03 15.49 -12.28
N PRO A 203 6.95 16.26 -12.89
CA PRO A 203 8.15 15.71 -13.53
C PRO A 203 9.14 15.13 -12.53
N THR A 204 9.15 15.64 -11.29
CA THR A 204 10.11 15.28 -10.23
C THR A 204 9.66 14.12 -9.34
N LEU A 205 8.42 13.63 -9.50
CA LEU A 205 7.94 12.51 -8.68
C LEU A 205 8.63 11.20 -9.11
N PRO A 206 9.16 10.40 -8.17
CA PRO A 206 9.65 9.06 -8.48
C PRO A 206 8.50 8.19 -9.00
N LEU A 207 8.80 7.20 -9.85
CA LEU A 207 7.78 6.40 -10.51
C LEU A 207 7.74 4.96 -10.00
N ALA A 208 6.53 4.45 -9.76
CA ALA A 208 6.26 3.02 -9.67
C ALA A 208 5.61 2.60 -11.00
N PHE A 209 6.43 2.18 -11.97
CA PHE A 209 5.99 1.89 -13.33
C PHE A 209 5.56 0.43 -13.49
N VAL A 210 4.26 0.20 -13.68
CA VAL A 210 3.71 -1.11 -13.99
C VAL A 210 4.08 -1.49 -15.42
N TYR A 211 4.71 -2.64 -15.59
CA TYR A 211 5.46 -3.00 -16.81
C TYR A 211 5.00 -4.30 -17.47
N LYS A 212 4.92 -4.27 -18.81
CA LYS A 212 4.92 -5.43 -19.72
C LYS A 212 5.96 -5.21 -20.82
N ASN A 213 6.43 -6.26 -21.48
CA ASN A 213 7.45 -6.17 -22.54
C ASN A 213 7.12 -5.15 -23.65
N LYS A 214 5.85 -5.05 -24.05
CA LYS A 214 5.38 -4.05 -25.02
C LYS A 214 5.56 -2.59 -24.57
N ASP A 215 5.72 -2.35 -23.27
CA ASP A 215 5.89 -1.03 -22.67
C ASP A 215 7.37 -0.59 -22.66
N TYR A 216 8.29 -1.40 -23.21
CA TYR A 216 9.72 -1.07 -23.34
C TYR A 216 9.97 0.34 -23.90
N PRO A 217 9.34 0.79 -25.00
CA PRO A 217 9.60 2.13 -25.55
C PRO A 217 9.18 3.25 -24.59
N MET A 218 8.15 3.02 -23.78
CA MET A 218 7.72 3.97 -22.76
C MET A 218 8.69 3.99 -21.58
N LEU A 219 9.14 2.82 -21.13
CA LEU A 219 10.15 2.72 -20.07
C LEU A 219 11.43 3.47 -20.46
N ASP A 220 11.91 3.28 -21.69
CA ASP A 220 13.14 3.93 -22.17
C ASP A 220 13.02 5.46 -22.21
N LYS A 221 11.86 5.99 -22.57
CA LYS A 221 11.55 7.44 -22.48
C LYS A 221 11.57 7.99 -21.05
N LEU A 222 11.43 7.12 -20.03
CA LEU A 222 11.46 7.51 -18.62
C LEU A 222 12.85 7.38 -18.00
N LYS A 223 13.87 7.03 -18.78
CA LYS A 223 15.25 6.82 -18.32
C LYS A 223 15.75 7.97 -17.43
N ASP A 224 15.70 9.20 -17.93
CA ASP A 224 16.29 10.35 -17.23
C ASP A 224 15.57 10.58 -15.90
N ARG A 225 14.24 10.45 -15.88
CA ARG A 225 13.45 10.54 -14.65
C ARG A 225 13.80 9.47 -13.62
N PHE A 226 14.03 8.22 -14.05
CA PHE A 226 14.48 7.16 -13.15
C PHE A 226 15.91 7.38 -12.65
N LEU A 227 16.80 7.92 -13.48
CA LEU A 227 18.18 8.19 -13.10
C LEU A 227 18.29 9.35 -12.11
N GLU A 228 17.51 10.43 -12.31
CA GLU A 228 17.53 11.63 -11.48
C GLU A 228 16.66 11.48 -10.22
N TYR A 229 15.42 11.03 -10.39
CA TYR A 229 14.43 10.96 -9.32
C TYR A 229 14.15 9.55 -8.84
N GLY A 230 14.75 8.50 -9.41
CA GLY A 230 14.51 7.12 -8.96
C GLY A 230 13.12 6.59 -9.30
N GLY A 231 12.85 5.36 -8.85
CA GLY A 231 11.60 4.67 -9.11
C GLY A 231 11.74 3.16 -8.97
N VAL A 232 10.69 2.45 -9.37
CA VAL A 232 10.68 0.99 -9.50
C VAL A 232 9.94 0.59 -10.77
N VAL A 233 10.48 -0.42 -11.45
CA VAL A 233 9.79 -1.13 -12.53
C VAL A 233 9.12 -2.37 -11.93
N LEU A 234 7.80 -2.49 -12.13
CA LEU A 234 6.93 -3.51 -11.56
C LEU A 234 6.36 -4.40 -12.67
N PRO A 235 7.03 -5.49 -13.05
CA PRO A 235 6.49 -6.45 -14.00
C PRO A 235 5.14 -7.01 -13.54
N ILE A 236 4.17 -7.11 -14.45
CA ILE A 236 2.88 -7.73 -14.13
C ILE A 236 3.07 -9.24 -13.94
N LYS A 237 2.76 -9.72 -12.72
CA LYS A 237 2.75 -11.15 -12.43
C LYS A 237 1.68 -11.86 -13.28
N GLY A 238 2.09 -12.92 -13.97
CA GLY A 238 1.21 -13.76 -14.79
C GLY A 238 1.44 -13.66 -16.30
N SER A 239 2.35 -12.80 -16.78
CA SER A 239 2.93 -13.01 -18.12
C SER A 239 3.81 -14.24 -18.08
N LYS A 240 3.64 -15.17 -19.02
CA LYS A 240 4.58 -16.30 -19.22
C LYS A 240 5.95 -15.81 -19.70
N GLU A 241 6.04 -14.55 -20.10
CA GLU A 241 7.24 -13.91 -20.62
C GLU A 241 8.12 -13.40 -19.50
N ILE A 242 9.43 -13.64 -19.64
CA ILE A 242 10.47 -13.01 -18.85
C ILE A 242 10.47 -11.51 -19.19
N PRO A 243 10.43 -10.60 -18.20
CA PRO A 243 10.46 -9.17 -18.46
C PRO A 243 11.80 -8.78 -19.08
N VAL A 244 11.76 -8.17 -20.27
CA VAL A 244 12.92 -7.62 -20.97
C VAL A 244 12.95 -6.12 -20.72
N VAL A 245 13.97 -5.61 -20.05
CA VAL A 245 14.11 -4.18 -19.75
C VAL A 245 15.41 -3.62 -20.34
N PRO A 246 15.51 -2.31 -20.58
CA PRO A 246 16.79 -1.69 -20.91
C PRO A 246 17.83 -1.96 -19.81
N ALA A 247 19.10 -2.09 -20.17
CA ALA A 247 20.18 -2.38 -19.21
C ALA A 247 20.22 -1.39 -18.03
N TRP A 248 19.92 -0.11 -18.28
CA TRP A 248 19.88 0.92 -17.22
C TRP A 248 18.77 0.67 -16.19
N ALA A 249 17.68 0.01 -16.58
CA ALA A 249 16.49 -0.22 -15.77
C ALA A 249 16.61 -1.44 -14.85
N GLU A 250 17.60 -2.32 -15.06
CA GLU A 250 17.71 -3.59 -14.33
C GLU A 250 17.79 -3.43 -12.82
N LYS A 251 18.46 -2.38 -12.35
CA LYS A 251 18.62 -2.03 -10.93
C LYS A 251 17.35 -1.47 -10.29
N TYR A 252 16.46 -0.88 -11.10
CA TYR A 252 15.15 -0.38 -10.67
C TYR A 252 14.06 -1.45 -10.74
N MET A 253 14.35 -2.65 -11.27
CA MET A 253 13.36 -3.71 -11.29
C MET A 253 13.07 -4.24 -9.89
N CYS A 254 11.79 -4.43 -9.58
CA CYS A 254 11.38 -5.15 -8.39
C CYS A 254 11.88 -6.60 -8.45
N PRO A 255 12.74 -7.05 -7.50
CA PRO A 255 13.33 -8.38 -7.56
C PRO A 255 12.30 -9.51 -7.35
N ILE A 256 11.23 -9.23 -6.61
CA ILE A 256 10.14 -10.19 -6.35
C ILE A 256 9.19 -10.32 -7.56
N ASP A 257 8.88 -9.22 -8.22
CA ASP A 257 7.94 -9.22 -9.34
C ASP A 257 8.61 -9.63 -10.66
N SER A 258 9.92 -9.38 -10.81
CA SER A 258 10.72 -9.92 -11.92
C SER A 258 11.07 -11.40 -11.78
N GLY A 259 10.79 -12.03 -10.64
CA GLY A 259 11.15 -13.43 -10.37
C GLY A 259 12.62 -13.67 -10.03
N LYS A 260 13.46 -12.62 -9.96
CA LYS A 260 14.87 -12.72 -9.55
C LYS A 260 15.04 -13.19 -8.10
N LYS A 261 14.05 -12.93 -7.24
CA LYS A 261 14.02 -13.36 -5.84
C LYS A 261 12.66 -13.97 -5.49
N THR A 262 12.70 -15.01 -4.67
CA THR A 262 11.51 -15.65 -4.12
C THR A 262 11.18 -15.04 -2.76
N ILE A 263 9.89 -14.76 -2.55
CA ILE A 263 9.45 -14.19 -1.29
C ILE A 263 9.40 -15.23 -0.19
N GLN A 264 9.84 -14.86 1.00
CA GLN A 264 9.66 -15.65 2.20
C GLN A 264 8.17 -16.00 2.39
N LYS A 265 7.88 -17.28 2.61
CA LYS A 265 6.55 -17.74 3.00
C LYS A 265 6.59 -18.20 4.46
N GLY A 266 5.95 -17.43 5.34
CA GLY A 266 5.86 -17.73 6.78
C GLY A 266 6.80 -16.88 7.64
N VAL A 267 6.83 -17.17 8.95
CA VAL A 267 7.47 -16.31 9.97
C VAL A 267 8.99 -16.53 10.05
N ILE A 268 9.47 -17.74 9.74
CA ILE A 268 10.89 -18.11 9.82
C ILE A 268 11.57 -17.82 8.48
N LYS A 269 12.61 -16.97 8.48
CA LYS A 269 13.40 -16.65 7.30
C LYS A 269 14.31 -17.82 6.94
N ARG A 270 14.09 -18.47 5.80
CA ARG A 270 15.03 -19.47 5.29
C ARG A 270 16.13 -18.80 4.47
N ALA A 271 17.30 -19.43 4.45
CA ALA A 271 18.43 -18.97 3.64
C ALA A 271 17.99 -18.81 2.16
N GLY A 272 18.25 -17.64 1.58
CA GLY A 272 17.88 -17.32 0.20
C GLY A 272 16.47 -16.74 0.01
N GLU A 273 15.63 -16.70 1.04
CA GLU A 273 14.31 -16.05 0.97
C GLU A 273 14.42 -14.52 1.17
N TRP A 274 13.66 -13.77 0.36
CA TRP A 274 13.66 -12.31 0.35
C TRP A 274 12.38 -11.75 0.96
N ARG A 275 12.45 -10.63 1.68
CA ARG A 275 11.29 -9.85 2.13
C ARG A 275 11.30 -8.48 1.45
N CYS A 276 10.15 -7.87 1.18
CA CYS A 276 10.13 -6.53 0.59
C CYS A 276 10.96 -5.49 1.39
N PRO A 277 10.96 -5.49 2.74
CA PRO A 277 11.82 -4.60 3.51
C PRO A 277 13.33 -4.86 3.36
N ASP A 278 13.76 -6.05 2.91
CA ASP A 278 15.17 -6.32 2.63
C ASP A 278 15.69 -5.41 1.48
N CYS A 279 14.80 -4.91 0.60
CA CYS A 279 15.18 -3.89 -0.38
C CYS A 279 15.56 -2.56 0.27
N ASP A 280 14.89 -2.16 1.37
CA ASP A 280 15.21 -0.93 2.11
C ASP A 280 16.53 -1.09 2.87
N LEU A 281 16.68 -2.21 3.58
CA LEU A 281 17.87 -2.48 4.38
C LEU A 281 19.17 -2.43 3.56
N HIS A 282 19.15 -2.99 2.34
CA HIS A 282 20.33 -3.08 1.49
C HIS A 282 20.43 -1.95 0.45
N GLY A 283 19.34 -1.24 0.16
CA GLY A 283 19.30 -0.16 -0.85
C GLY A 283 19.73 -0.54 -2.26
N SER A 284 19.79 -1.84 -2.55
CA SER A 284 20.51 -2.36 -3.70
C SER A 284 19.61 -2.63 -4.91
N ALA A 285 18.29 -2.57 -4.76
CA ALA A 285 17.37 -2.92 -5.84
C ALA A 285 15.95 -2.35 -5.68
N GLY A 286 15.28 -2.16 -6.80
CA GLY A 286 13.85 -1.87 -6.88
C GLY A 286 13.49 -0.55 -6.22
N CYS A 287 12.44 -0.58 -5.39
CA CYS A 287 11.81 0.60 -4.77
C CYS A 287 12.74 1.46 -3.90
N PHE A 288 13.89 0.93 -3.49
CA PHE A 288 14.82 1.59 -2.60
C PHE A 288 16.20 1.81 -3.24
N TYR A 289 16.36 1.49 -4.53
CA TYR A 289 17.62 1.74 -5.23
C TYR A 289 17.96 3.24 -5.18
N GLY A 290 19.08 3.57 -4.52
CA GLY A 290 19.52 4.95 -4.32
C GLY A 290 18.75 5.73 -3.25
N ARG A 291 17.75 5.13 -2.58
CA ARG A 291 16.79 5.79 -1.67
C ARG A 291 16.64 5.10 -0.30
N SER A 292 17.60 4.26 0.08
CA SER A 292 17.58 3.53 1.36
C SER A 292 18.10 4.36 2.52
N LEU A 293 17.89 3.83 3.74
CA LEU A 293 18.50 4.29 4.98
C LEU A 293 20.00 4.56 4.90
N CYS A 294 20.75 3.73 4.15
CA CYS A 294 22.19 3.88 3.97
C CYS A 294 22.59 5.19 3.28
N ASN A 295 21.69 5.79 2.49
CA ASN A 295 21.93 7.07 1.82
C ASN A 295 21.44 8.26 2.64
N ILE A 296 20.38 8.12 3.44
CA ILE A 296 19.87 9.19 4.32
C ILE A 296 20.84 9.47 5.48
N LYS A 297 21.47 8.43 6.06
CA LYS A 297 22.49 8.62 7.12
C LYS A 297 23.78 9.28 6.64
N ARG A 298 24.05 9.33 5.33
CA ARG A 298 25.21 10.04 4.75
C ARG A 298 24.99 11.54 4.57
N THR A 299 23.73 11.99 4.55
CA THR A 299 23.37 13.41 4.41
C THR A 299 23.25 14.11 5.77
N LEU A 300 23.18 13.34 6.86
CA LEU A 300 23.08 13.82 8.24
C LEU A 300 24.35 13.59 9.07
N ALA A 301 25.46 13.22 8.43
CA ALA A 301 26.78 13.01 9.04
C ALA A 301 27.80 13.98 8.45
#